data_AF-A0A099JCZ9-F1
#
_entry.id   AF-A0A099JCZ9-F1
#
_cell.length_a   1.000
_cell.length_b   1.000
_cell.length_c   1.000
_cell.angle_alpha   90.00
_cell.angle_beta   90.00
_cell.angle_gamma   90.00
#
_symmetry.space_group_name_H-M   'P 1'
#
loop_
_entity.id
_entity.type
_entity.pdbx_description
1 polymer ?
#
loop_
_entity_poly.entity_id
_entity_poly.type
_entity_poly.pdbx_seq_one_letter_code
_entity_poly.pdbx_strand_id
1 'polypeptide(L)'
;GLRAMDAPVSGGEAGAIEGTLSIMVGGAAADVEAVRPVLDSVGSTIVHVGPSGSGQTVKAANQLIVAGTIQLVAEALVFLEAHEVDTEAAIRVLAGGLAGNRILDRKAAGMAARTFVPGFRVDLHHKDLGIVTAAAREAGVAIPLGSMVAQLMGALRAEGHGSLDHSALLLLVEQLSGRN
;
A
#
# COMPACT_ATOMS: atom_id res chain seq x y z
N GLY A 1 29.83 -20.17 -6.88
CA GLY A 1 28.52 -20.16 -7.57
C GLY A 1 27.95 -18.76 -7.61
N LEU A 2 26.74 -18.58 -8.15
CA LEU A 2 26.00 -17.30 -8.11
C LEU A 2 25.37 -17.10 -6.72
N ARG A 3 25.33 -15.85 -6.26
CA ARG A 3 24.67 -15.43 -4.99
C ARG A 3 23.44 -14.61 -5.34
N ALA A 4 22.33 -14.85 -4.65
CA ALA A 4 21.04 -14.19 -4.91
C ALA A 4 20.48 -13.61 -3.61
N MET A 5 19.77 -12.49 -3.76
CA MET A 5 19.12 -11.76 -2.67
C MET A 5 17.86 -11.07 -3.18
N ASP A 6 16.93 -10.75 -2.29
CA ASP A 6 15.72 -10.01 -2.59
C ASP A 6 15.75 -8.65 -1.89
N ALA A 7 15.48 -7.58 -2.65
CA ALA A 7 15.52 -6.21 -2.15
C ALA A 7 14.33 -5.38 -2.66
N PRO A 8 13.06 -5.78 -2.40
CA PRO A 8 11.91 -4.97 -2.78
C PRO A 8 11.90 -3.60 -2.10
N VAL A 9 11.22 -2.66 -2.75
CA VAL A 9 11.23 -1.24 -2.37
C VAL A 9 9.84 -0.68 -2.06
N SER A 10 9.81 0.40 -1.30
CA SER A 10 8.64 1.23 -1.02
C SER A 10 9.00 2.72 -1.09
N GLY A 11 8.07 3.57 -1.52
CA GLY A 11 8.31 5.01 -1.76
C GLY A 11 7.62 5.55 -3.02
N GLY A 12 7.16 4.66 -3.91
CA GLY A 12 6.51 5.05 -5.16
C GLY A 12 7.50 5.64 -6.18
N GLU A 13 6.96 6.14 -7.28
CA GLU A 13 7.75 6.76 -8.36
C GLU A 13 8.57 7.96 -7.86
N ALA A 14 7.96 8.85 -7.08
CA ALA A 14 8.65 10.00 -6.51
C ALA A 14 9.88 9.59 -5.68
N GLY A 15 9.74 8.61 -4.78
CA GLY A 15 10.87 8.12 -3.99
C GLY A 15 11.97 7.47 -4.83
N ALA A 16 11.63 6.87 -5.98
CA ALA A 16 12.62 6.33 -6.90
C ALA A 16 13.39 7.43 -7.64
N ILE A 17 12.70 8.48 -8.11
CA ILE A 17 13.33 9.64 -8.76
C ILE A 17 14.26 10.38 -7.79
N GLU A 18 13.84 10.52 -6.53
CA GLU A 18 14.59 11.22 -5.49
C GLU A 18 15.72 10.38 -4.86
N GLY A 19 15.79 9.07 -5.16
CA GLY A 19 16.73 8.16 -4.51
C GLY A 19 16.45 7.94 -3.02
N THR A 20 15.19 8.07 -2.59
CA THR A 20 14.76 8.02 -1.19
C THR A 20 13.95 6.77 -0.86
N LEU A 21 14.07 5.71 -1.67
CA LEU A 21 13.34 4.46 -1.46
C LEU A 21 13.69 3.83 -0.09
N SER A 22 12.68 3.20 0.51
CA SER A 22 12.87 2.24 1.59
C SER A 22 13.07 0.86 0.97
N ILE A 23 14.18 0.21 1.28
CA ILE A 23 14.61 -1.07 0.71
C ILE A 23 14.64 -2.14 1.80
N MET A 24 13.87 -3.21 1.57
CA MET A 24 13.72 -4.34 2.50
C MET A 24 14.60 -5.48 1.98
N VAL A 25 15.72 -5.78 2.63
CA VAL A 25 16.73 -6.68 2.07
C VAL A 25 16.71 -8.05 2.75
N GLY A 26 16.47 -9.11 1.99
CA GLY A 26 16.63 -10.50 2.40
C GLY A 26 17.86 -11.13 1.74
N GLY A 27 18.69 -11.82 2.53
CA GLY A 27 19.92 -12.45 2.03
C GLY A 27 20.95 -12.73 3.13
N ALA A 28 22.11 -13.26 2.76
CA ALA A 28 23.23 -13.40 3.69
C ALA A 28 23.81 -12.02 4.03
N ALA A 29 24.09 -11.75 5.30
CA ALA A 29 24.57 -10.43 5.74
C ALA A 29 25.82 -9.94 4.97
N ALA A 30 26.76 -10.85 4.70
CA ALA A 30 27.96 -10.53 3.92
C ALA A 30 27.65 -10.10 2.48
N ASP A 31 26.59 -10.65 1.88
CA ASP A 31 26.16 -10.29 0.53
C ASP A 31 25.45 -8.92 0.53
N VAL A 32 24.65 -8.65 1.57
CA VAL A 32 23.99 -7.35 1.78
C VAL A 32 25.02 -6.24 1.91
N GLU A 33 26.05 -6.43 2.75
CA GLU A 33 27.11 -5.44 2.91
C GLU A 33 27.92 -5.25 1.61
N ALA A 34 28.15 -6.31 0.86
CA ALA A 34 28.85 -6.22 -0.42
C ALA A 34 28.09 -5.39 -1.48
N VAL A 35 26.76 -5.39 -1.46
CA VAL A 35 25.94 -4.61 -2.40
C VAL A 35 25.45 -3.27 -1.85
N ARG A 36 25.70 -2.99 -0.56
CA ARG A 36 25.24 -1.77 0.11
C ARG A 36 25.52 -0.48 -0.67
N PRO A 37 26.70 -0.26 -1.28
CA PRO A 37 26.95 0.94 -2.07
C PRO A 37 26.00 1.13 -3.26
N VAL A 38 25.51 0.03 -3.85
CA VAL A 38 24.52 0.09 -4.94
C VAL A 38 23.15 0.44 -4.38
N LEU A 39 22.76 -0.16 -3.25
CA LEU A 39 21.48 0.13 -2.60
C LEU A 39 21.39 1.59 -2.11
N ASP A 40 22.48 2.10 -1.53
CA ASP A 40 22.58 3.49 -1.04
C ASP A 40 22.39 4.53 -2.17
N SER A 41 22.61 4.15 -3.43
CA SER A 41 22.44 5.06 -4.57
C SER A 41 20.97 5.34 -4.92
N VAL A 42 20.04 4.50 -4.46
CA VAL A 42 18.61 4.57 -4.80
C VAL A 42 17.69 4.59 -3.59
N GLY A 43 18.23 4.42 -2.37
CA GLY A 43 17.45 4.34 -1.15
C GLY A 43 18.06 5.12 0.01
N SER A 44 17.20 5.66 0.86
CA SER A 44 17.58 6.37 2.08
C SER A 44 17.38 5.52 3.34
N THR A 45 16.59 4.45 3.25
CA THR A 45 16.33 3.52 4.36
C THR A 45 16.55 2.11 3.87
N ILE A 46 17.65 1.46 4.27
CA ILE A 46 18.02 0.13 3.80
C ILE A 46 18.15 -0.78 5.02
N VAL A 47 17.28 -1.78 5.11
CA VAL A 47 17.20 -2.65 6.29
C VAL A 47 17.39 -4.10 5.85
N HIS A 48 18.39 -4.77 6.42
CA HIS A 48 18.53 -6.23 6.33
C HIS A 48 17.50 -6.87 7.27
N VAL A 49 16.54 -7.58 6.70
CA VAL A 49 15.36 -8.10 7.42
C VAL A 49 15.39 -9.62 7.60
N GLY A 50 16.46 -10.29 7.20
CA GLY A 50 16.64 -11.72 7.40
C GLY A 50 17.24 -12.46 6.21
N PRO A 51 17.11 -13.79 6.16
CA PRO A 51 17.60 -14.61 5.04
C PRO A 51 16.86 -14.27 3.73
N SER A 52 17.24 -14.94 2.64
CA SER A 52 16.57 -14.77 1.35
C SER A 52 15.08 -15.10 1.47
N GLY A 53 14.25 -14.27 0.84
CA GLY A 53 12.79 -14.26 0.93
C GLY A 53 12.24 -13.29 1.96
N SER A 54 13.01 -12.90 2.98
CA SER A 54 12.52 -12.02 4.06
C SER A 54 12.16 -10.62 3.58
N GLY A 55 12.86 -10.07 2.59
CA GLY A 55 12.53 -8.77 2.00
C GLY A 55 11.15 -8.79 1.33
N GLN A 56 10.87 -9.84 0.54
CA GLN A 56 9.55 -10.06 -0.07
C GLN A 56 8.44 -10.24 0.97
N THR A 57 8.71 -10.98 2.05
CA THR A 57 7.73 -11.13 3.15
C THR A 57 7.40 -9.80 3.82
N VAL A 58 8.41 -8.97 4.09
CA VAL A 58 8.19 -7.61 4.64
C VAL A 58 7.42 -6.74 3.63
N LYS A 59 7.72 -6.85 2.34
CA LYS A 59 6.98 -6.15 1.29
C LYS A 59 5.52 -6.59 1.26
N ALA A 60 5.22 -7.89 1.35
CA ALA A 60 3.86 -8.40 1.41
C ALA A 60 3.11 -7.84 2.63
N ALA A 61 3.72 -7.84 3.81
CA ALA A 61 3.14 -7.23 5.01
C ALA A 61 2.88 -5.71 4.82
N ASN A 62 3.80 -4.99 4.19
CA ASN A 62 3.59 -3.58 3.84
C ASN A 62 2.38 -3.40 2.92
N GLN A 63 2.25 -4.20 1.85
CA GLN A 63 1.14 -4.09 0.91
C GLN A 63 -0.22 -4.44 1.55
N LEU A 64 -0.23 -5.37 2.52
CA LEU A 64 -1.40 -5.67 3.35
C LEU A 64 -1.83 -4.45 4.18
N ILE A 65 -0.91 -3.82 4.90
CA ILE A 65 -1.19 -2.63 5.72
C ILE A 65 -1.69 -1.48 4.84
N VAL A 66 -0.99 -1.18 3.74
CA VAL A 66 -1.37 -0.11 2.81
C VAL A 66 -2.78 -0.32 2.27
N ALA A 67 -3.15 -1.53 1.86
CA ALA A 67 -4.49 -1.81 1.36
C ALA A 67 -5.58 -1.59 2.42
N GLY A 68 -5.37 -2.16 3.62
CA GLY A 68 -6.31 -2.02 4.72
C GLY A 68 -6.52 -0.57 5.14
N THR A 69 -5.44 0.21 5.23
CA THR A 69 -5.52 1.62 5.58
C THR A 69 -6.24 2.44 4.50
N ILE A 70 -5.99 2.18 3.21
CA ILE A 70 -6.71 2.86 2.11
C ILE A 70 -8.21 2.59 2.21
N GLN A 71 -8.59 1.33 2.42
CA GLN A 71 -10.00 0.97 2.54
C GLN A 71 -10.66 1.68 3.73
N LEU A 72 -10.01 1.70 4.91
CA LEU A 72 -10.54 2.39 6.09
C LEU A 72 -10.65 3.91 5.88
N VAL A 73 -9.68 4.53 5.20
CA VAL A 73 -9.76 5.96 4.86
C VAL A 73 -10.91 6.22 3.90
N ALA A 74 -11.09 5.38 2.87
CA ALA A 74 -12.21 5.49 1.94
C ALA A 74 -13.57 5.39 2.66
N GLU A 75 -13.75 4.38 3.52
CA GLU A 75 -14.95 4.23 4.36
C GLU A 75 -15.20 5.43 5.26
N ALA A 76 -14.15 5.95 5.91
CA ALA A 76 -14.27 7.10 6.80
C ALA A 76 -14.68 8.38 6.04
N LEU A 77 -14.14 8.61 4.84
CA LEU A 77 -14.51 9.78 4.03
C LEU A 77 -15.97 9.72 3.59
N VAL A 78 -16.42 8.58 3.04
CA VAL A 78 -17.82 8.40 2.63
C VAL A 78 -18.76 8.49 3.83
N PHE A 79 -18.36 7.99 4.99
CA PHE A 79 -19.11 8.14 6.24
C PHE A 79 -19.24 9.61 6.69
N LEU A 80 -18.16 10.39 6.63
CA LEU A 80 -18.19 11.81 6.99
C LEU A 80 -19.08 12.61 6.05
N GLU A 81 -18.98 12.37 4.75
CA GLU A 81 -19.83 12.98 3.73
C GLU A 81 -21.30 12.59 3.92
N ALA A 82 -21.58 11.38 4.41
CA ALA A 82 -22.94 10.94 4.75
C ALA A 82 -23.59 11.73 5.87
N HIS A 83 -22.76 12.30 6.74
CA HIS A 83 -23.19 13.13 7.85
C HIS A 83 -23.01 14.64 7.58
N GLU A 84 -22.82 15.02 6.30
CA GLU A 84 -22.66 16.42 5.87
C GLU A 84 -21.53 17.15 6.61
N VAL A 85 -20.51 16.40 7.04
CA VAL A 85 -19.33 16.95 7.72
C VAL A 85 -18.41 17.59 6.68
N ASP A 86 -17.86 18.76 7.01
CA ASP A 86 -16.73 19.34 6.26
C ASP A 86 -15.55 18.35 6.27
N THR A 87 -15.38 17.66 5.16
CA THR A 87 -14.44 16.56 5.01
C THR A 87 -12.99 17.08 5.06
N GLU A 88 -12.73 18.29 4.58
CA GLU A 88 -11.40 18.90 4.63
C GLU A 88 -11.00 19.21 6.08
N ALA A 89 -11.92 19.80 6.85
CA ALA A 89 -11.71 20.03 8.28
C ALA A 89 -11.56 18.72 9.05
N ALA A 90 -12.37 17.71 8.75
CA ALA A 90 -12.27 16.39 9.39
C ALA A 90 -10.93 15.70 9.12
N ILE A 91 -10.45 15.72 7.86
CA ILE A 91 -9.12 15.17 7.50
C ILE A 91 -8.03 15.83 8.34
N ARG A 92 -8.05 17.17 8.48
CA ARG A 92 -7.05 17.88 9.30
C ARG A 92 -7.06 17.43 10.76
N VAL A 93 -8.23 17.27 11.36
CA VAL A 93 -8.37 16.81 12.75
C VAL A 93 -7.88 15.37 12.90
N LEU A 94 -8.25 14.48 11.98
CA LEU A 94 -7.87 13.07 12.02
C LEU A 94 -6.35 12.88 11.84
N ALA A 95 -5.74 13.65 10.94
CA ALA A 95 -4.30 13.60 10.67
C ALA A 95 -3.43 13.96 11.89
N GLY A 96 -3.91 14.85 12.76
CA GLY A 96 -3.21 15.23 13.99
C GLY A 96 -3.39 14.27 15.17
N GLY A 97 -4.29 13.29 15.07
CA GLY A 97 -4.66 12.38 16.15
C GLY A 97 -4.13 10.95 15.97
N LEU A 98 -4.66 10.02 16.77
CA LEU A 98 -4.32 8.58 16.68
C LEU A 98 -4.71 7.93 15.33
N ALA A 99 -5.61 8.56 14.58
CA ALA A 99 -5.98 8.13 13.23
C ALA A 99 -4.95 8.55 12.15
N GLY A 100 -4.02 9.45 12.50
CA GLY A 100 -3.02 9.99 11.59
C GLY A 100 -2.14 8.90 10.99
N ASN A 101 -2.01 8.92 9.66
CA ASN A 101 -1.21 7.97 8.91
C ASN A 101 -0.86 8.51 7.52
N ARG A 102 0.18 7.93 6.90
CA ARG A 102 0.69 8.39 5.59
C ARG A 102 -0.30 8.29 4.43
N ILE A 103 -1.30 7.41 4.51
CA ILE A 103 -2.33 7.31 3.47
C ILE A 103 -3.29 8.49 3.59
N LEU A 104 -3.74 8.81 4.80
CA LEU A 104 -4.59 9.98 5.05
C LEU A 104 -3.90 11.25 4.54
N ASP A 105 -2.63 11.46 4.91
CA ASP A 105 -1.85 12.65 4.52
C ASP A 105 -1.68 12.80 3.01
N ARG A 106 -1.53 11.69 2.28
CA ARG A 106 -1.14 11.70 0.86
C ARG A 106 -2.30 11.47 -0.11
N LYS A 107 -3.37 10.80 0.33
CA LYS A 107 -4.43 10.31 -0.56
C LYS A 107 -5.80 10.92 -0.25
N ALA A 108 -6.07 11.35 0.98
CA ALA A 108 -7.42 11.77 1.38
C ALA A 108 -7.91 13.00 0.59
N ALA A 109 -7.05 13.97 0.31
CA ALA A 109 -7.42 15.12 -0.52
C ALA A 109 -7.78 14.71 -1.97
N GLY A 110 -7.01 13.81 -2.56
CA GLY A 110 -7.30 13.26 -3.90
C GLY A 110 -8.58 12.44 -3.93
N MET A 111 -8.80 11.61 -2.90
CA MET A 111 -10.04 10.86 -2.69
C MET A 111 -11.26 11.79 -2.58
N ALA A 112 -11.19 12.82 -1.73
CA ALA A 112 -12.26 13.81 -1.55
C ALA A 112 -12.55 14.58 -2.85
N ALA A 113 -11.52 14.86 -3.66
CA ALA A 113 -11.66 15.49 -4.97
C ALA A 113 -11.93 14.51 -6.12
N ARG A 114 -12.16 13.22 -5.86
CA ARG A 114 -12.36 12.14 -6.85
C ARG A 114 -11.28 12.13 -7.95
N THR A 115 -10.06 12.42 -7.57
CA THR A 115 -8.89 12.48 -8.46
C THR A 115 -7.96 11.31 -8.16
N PHE A 116 -7.97 10.30 -9.03
CA PHE A 116 -7.26 9.02 -8.85
C PHE A 116 -6.09 8.85 -9.84
N VAL A 117 -5.29 9.90 -10.00
CA VAL A 117 -4.06 9.84 -10.82
C VAL A 117 -3.09 8.82 -10.22
N PRO A 118 -2.64 7.81 -10.98
CA PRO A 118 -1.94 6.66 -10.42
C PRO A 118 -0.55 7.02 -9.89
N GLY A 119 -0.36 6.90 -8.58
CA GLY A 119 0.97 6.70 -7.98
C GLY A 119 1.26 5.21 -7.75
N PHE A 120 0.20 4.42 -7.51
CA PHE A 120 0.26 2.96 -7.51
C PHE A 120 -1.07 2.38 -7.99
N ARG A 121 -1.07 1.63 -9.09
CA ARG A 121 -2.29 1.20 -9.78
C ARG A 121 -3.05 0.11 -9.02
N VAL A 122 -4.38 0.11 -9.14
CA VAL A 122 -5.27 -0.97 -8.68
C VAL A 122 -4.79 -2.34 -9.18
N ASP A 123 -4.43 -2.47 -10.46
CA ASP A 123 -3.91 -3.73 -11.02
C ASP A 123 -2.66 -4.26 -10.28
N LEU A 124 -1.76 -3.35 -9.90
CA LEU A 124 -0.53 -3.71 -9.20
C LEU A 124 -0.82 -4.11 -7.75
N HIS A 125 -1.71 -3.39 -7.08
CA HIS A 125 -2.07 -3.71 -5.70
C HIS A 125 -2.90 -4.99 -5.60
N HIS A 126 -3.79 -5.24 -6.56
CA HIS A 126 -4.51 -6.52 -6.69
C HIS A 126 -3.53 -7.69 -6.83
N LYS A 127 -2.51 -7.58 -7.70
CA LYS A 127 -1.44 -8.58 -7.82
C LYS A 127 -0.72 -8.81 -6.49
N ASP A 128 -0.34 -7.74 -5.79
CA ASP A 128 0.35 -7.86 -4.50
C ASP A 128 -0.54 -8.49 -3.41
N LEU A 129 -1.84 -8.19 -3.38
CA LEU A 129 -2.79 -8.84 -2.47
C LEU A 129 -2.99 -10.33 -2.79
N GLY A 130 -2.86 -10.71 -4.06
CA GLY A 130 -2.76 -12.13 -4.45
C GLY A 130 -1.55 -12.83 -3.83
N ILE A 131 -0.39 -12.17 -3.80
CA ILE A 131 0.82 -12.70 -3.14
C ILE A 131 0.59 -12.82 -1.63
N VAL A 132 0.03 -11.78 -1.00
CA VAL A 132 -0.26 -11.75 0.45
C VAL A 132 -1.19 -12.90 0.85
N THR A 133 -2.30 -13.08 0.13
CA THR A 133 -3.31 -14.10 0.44
C THR A 133 -2.78 -15.52 0.23
N ALA A 134 -1.98 -15.74 -0.82
CA ALA A 134 -1.30 -17.02 -1.04
C ALA A 134 -0.28 -17.32 0.08
N ALA A 135 0.58 -16.36 0.42
CA ALA A 135 1.60 -16.53 1.45
C ALA A 135 0.99 -16.75 2.84
N ALA A 136 -0.09 -16.04 3.18
CA ALA A 136 -0.81 -16.24 4.43
C ALA A 136 -1.41 -17.65 4.54
N ARG A 137 -1.98 -18.17 3.44
CA ARG A 137 -2.50 -19.53 3.38
C ARG A 137 -1.39 -20.56 3.56
N GLU A 138 -0.26 -20.40 2.88
CA GLU A 138 0.90 -21.29 3.01
C GLU A 138 1.44 -21.31 4.45
N ALA A 139 1.50 -20.16 5.11
CA ALA A 139 1.98 -20.02 6.48
C ALA A 139 0.95 -20.39 7.56
N GLY A 140 -0.30 -20.68 7.20
CA GLY A 140 -1.38 -20.92 8.17
C GLY A 140 -1.77 -19.68 9.00
N VAL A 141 -1.56 -18.47 8.46
CA VAL A 141 -1.84 -17.20 9.15
C VAL A 141 -3.19 -16.63 8.71
N ALA A 142 -4.03 -16.26 9.67
CA ALA A 142 -5.30 -15.61 9.38
C ALA A 142 -5.13 -14.11 9.11
N ILE A 143 -5.69 -13.65 7.98
CA ILE A 143 -5.71 -12.24 7.57
C ILE A 143 -7.13 -11.81 7.17
N PRO A 144 -8.11 -11.78 8.10
CA PRO A 144 -9.51 -11.56 7.77
C PRO A 144 -9.75 -10.22 7.03
N LEU A 145 -9.17 -9.12 7.54
CA LEU A 145 -9.30 -7.81 6.89
C LEU A 145 -8.57 -7.78 5.54
N GLY A 146 -7.38 -8.38 5.46
CA GLY A 146 -6.63 -8.48 4.20
C GLY A 146 -7.38 -9.25 3.12
N SER A 147 -8.06 -10.33 3.51
CA SER A 147 -8.88 -11.14 2.61
C SER A 147 -10.07 -10.36 2.06
N MET A 148 -10.74 -9.58 2.93
CA MET A 148 -11.85 -8.72 2.51
C MET A 148 -11.37 -7.65 1.52
N VAL A 149 -10.30 -6.93 1.86
CA VAL A 149 -9.77 -5.87 0.98
C VAL A 149 -9.25 -6.42 -0.34
N ALA A 150 -8.71 -7.66 -0.36
CA ALA A 150 -8.35 -8.33 -1.61
C ALA A 150 -9.56 -8.55 -2.53
N GLN A 151 -10.72 -8.93 -1.96
CA GLN A 151 -11.96 -9.05 -2.74
C GLN A 151 -12.45 -7.70 -3.25
N LEU A 152 -12.42 -6.66 -2.42
CA LEU A 152 -12.81 -5.30 -2.81
C LEU A 152 -11.91 -4.74 -3.93
N MET A 153 -10.60 -4.94 -3.82
CA MET A 153 -9.65 -4.55 -4.87
C MET A 153 -9.92 -5.32 -6.18
N GLY A 154 -10.28 -6.59 -6.10
CA GLY A 154 -10.69 -7.40 -7.24
C GLY A 154 -11.99 -6.93 -7.89
N ALA A 155 -12.99 -6.53 -7.10
CA ALA A 155 -14.25 -5.98 -7.57
C ALA A 155 -14.04 -4.63 -8.29
N LEU A 156 -13.31 -3.71 -7.65
CA LEU A 156 -12.96 -2.41 -8.25
C LEU A 156 -12.24 -2.59 -9.60
N ARG A 157 -11.31 -3.54 -9.67
CA ARG A 157 -10.63 -3.90 -10.92
C ARG A 157 -11.61 -4.41 -11.98
N ALA A 158 -12.57 -5.26 -11.60
CA ALA A 158 -13.57 -5.82 -12.51
C ALA A 158 -14.52 -4.77 -13.09
N GLU A 159 -14.73 -3.66 -12.38
CA GLU A 159 -15.47 -2.48 -12.85
C GLU A 159 -14.69 -1.62 -13.85
N GLY A 160 -13.45 -1.99 -14.20
CA GLY A 160 -12.64 -1.29 -15.20
C GLY A 160 -11.68 -0.25 -14.62
N HIS A 161 -11.58 -0.14 -13.29
CA HIS A 161 -10.73 0.85 -12.62
C HIS A 161 -9.26 0.39 -12.42
N GLY A 162 -8.81 -0.65 -13.10
CA GLY A 162 -7.47 -1.25 -12.93
C GLY A 162 -6.30 -0.27 -13.14
N SER A 163 -6.48 0.75 -13.98
CA SER A 163 -5.46 1.76 -14.29
C SER A 163 -5.42 2.93 -13.31
N LEU A 164 -6.46 3.13 -12.49
CA LEU A 164 -6.53 4.19 -11.49
C LEU A 164 -5.58 3.92 -10.33
N ASP A 165 -5.29 4.97 -9.56
CA ASP A 165 -4.63 4.83 -8.27
C ASP A 165 -5.45 3.91 -7.35
N HIS A 166 -4.77 3.10 -6.53
CA HIS A 166 -5.41 2.20 -5.55
C HIS A 166 -6.29 2.92 -4.52
N SER A 167 -6.20 4.24 -4.39
CA SER A 167 -7.15 5.05 -3.61
C SER A 167 -8.56 5.10 -4.22
N ALA A 168 -8.74 4.66 -5.46
CA ALA A 168 -10.04 4.51 -6.11
C ALA A 168 -10.96 3.48 -5.45
N LEU A 169 -10.50 2.74 -4.43
CA LEU A 169 -11.39 1.95 -3.55
C LEU A 169 -12.52 2.80 -2.96
N LEU A 170 -12.35 4.12 -2.85
CA LEU A 170 -13.44 5.04 -2.49
C LEU A 170 -14.66 4.90 -3.41
N LEU A 171 -14.46 4.77 -4.73
CA LEU A 171 -15.56 4.61 -5.70
C LEU A 171 -16.41 3.37 -5.38
N LEU A 172 -15.76 2.28 -4.98
CA LEU A 172 -16.45 1.05 -4.61
C LEU A 172 -17.25 1.21 -3.31
N VAL A 173 -16.71 1.96 -2.34
CA VAL A 173 -17.44 2.28 -1.09
C VAL A 173 -18.68 3.12 -1.37
N GLU A 174 -18.58 4.13 -2.24
CA GLU A 174 -19.71 4.94 -2.70
C GLU A 174 -20.79 4.06 -3.34
N GLN A 175 -20.40 3.23 -4.30
CA GLN A 175 -21.29 2.29 -4.98
C GLN A 175 -22.01 1.35 -4.00
N LEU A 176 -21.27 0.72 -3.08
CA LEU A 176 -21.84 -0.18 -2.06
C LEU A 176 -22.79 0.56 -1.10
N SER A 177 -22.63 1.88 -0.96
CA SER A 177 -23.48 2.74 -0.14
C SER A 177 -24.66 3.34 -0.91
N GLY A 178 -24.81 3.01 -2.21
CA GLY A 178 -25.84 3.60 -3.06
C GLY A 178 -25.64 5.09 -3.33
N ARG A 179 -24.39 5.56 -3.31
CA ARG A 179 -23.97 6.94 -3.56
C ARG A 179 -23.29 6.99 -4.92
N ASN A 180 -23.76 7.85 -5.82
CA ASN A 180 -23.18 8.10 -7.14
C ASN A 180 -22.89 9.59 -7.30
#